data_AF-A0A822XN80-F1
#
_entry.id   AF-A0A822XN80-F1
#
_cell.length_a   1.000
_cell.length_b   1.000
_cell.length_c   1.000
_cell.angle_alpha   90.00
_cell.angle_beta   90.00
_cell.angle_gamma   90.00
#
_symmetry.space_group_name_H-M   'P 1'
#
loop_
_entity.id
_entity.type
_entity.pdbx_description
1 polymer ?
#
loop_
_entity_poly.entity_id
_entity_poly.type
_entity_poly.pdbx_seq_one_letter_code
_entity_poly.pdbx_strand_id
1 'polypeptide(L)'
;MPDELNSMMNLTHELKWKDDLVSIPVNDPELVDILQKRVRVLGPNSKLGWVAENGPVVAIRMPMLRVSNFKTGMPEMMETCYAILVLVLPANGNRDWSSQELEIVEVVADQVAVALSQLMFLKSRC
;
A
#
# COMPACT_ATOMS: atom_id res chain seq x y z
N MET A 1 29.36 2.97 -5.70
CA MET A 1 30.78 2.59 -5.62
C MET A 1 31.56 3.12 -6.81
N PRO A 2 32.78 3.62 -6.60
CA PRO A 2 33.70 3.94 -7.68
C PRO A 2 34.00 2.71 -8.55
N ASP A 3 34.26 2.92 -9.84
CA ASP A 3 34.81 1.91 -10.74
C ASP A 3 36.27 1.59 -10.42
N GLU A 4 36.80 0.50 -10.98
CA GLU A 4 38.17 0.03 -10.68
C GLU A 4 39.26 1.02 -11.09
N LEU A 5 38.97 1.91 -12.03
CA LEU A 5 39.86 2.98 -12.48
C LEU A 5 39.67 4.29 -11.69
N ASN A 6 38.77 4.30 -10.70
CA ASN A 6 38.40 5.44 -9.87
C ASN A 6 38.04 6.70 -10.69
N SER A 7 37.59 6.48 -11.93
CA SER A 7 37.27 7.49 -12.92
C SER A 7 35.78 7.81 -12.93
N MET A 8 34.93 6.90 -12.44
CA MET A 8 33.49 7.06 -12.46
C MET A 8 32.84 6.50 -11.19
N MET A 9 31.83 7.18 -10.68
CA MET A 9 31.09 6.76 -9.49
C MET A 9 29.83 6.01 -9.92
N ASN A 10 29.82 4.69 -9.82
CA ASN A 10 28.65 3.85 -10.14
C ASN A 10 27.67 3.83 -8.95
N LEU A 11 26.45 4.30 -9.13
CA LEU A 11 25.43 4.23 -8.07
C LEU A 11 24.90 2.79 -7.98
N THR A 12 25.23 2.07 -6.90
CA THR A 12 24.94 0.62 -6.74
C THR A 12 23.63 0.33 -6.02
N HIS A 13 22.95 1.36 -5.53
CA HIS A 13 21.62 1.25 -4.93
C HIS A 13 20.65 2.13 -5.71
N GLU A 14 20.07 1.54 -6.74
CA GLU A 14 18.90 2.10 -7.40
C GLU A 14 17.68 1.45 -6.75
N LEU A 15 16.89 2.23 -6.01
CA LEU A 15 15.51 1.86 -5.69
C LEU A 15 14.76 1.93 -7.02
N LYS A 16 14.76 0.83 -7.76
CA LYS A 16 13.94 0.67 -8.97
C LYS A 16 12.48 0.70 -8.56
N TRP A 17 11.93 1.89 -8.42
CA TRP A 17 10.49 2.09 -8.47
C TRP A 17 10.08 1.70 -9.89
N LYS A 18 9.44 0.54 -10.06
CA LYS A 18 8.88 0.16 -11.36
C LYS A 18 7.94 1.29 -11.80
N ASP A 19 8.27 1.95 -12.90
CA ASP A 19 7.53 3.05 -13.54
C ASP A 19 6.17 2.60 -14.15
N ASP A 20 5.72 1.39 -13.87
CA ASP A 20 4.37 0.96 -14.21
C ASP A 20 3.39 1.59 -13.21
N LEU A 21 3.16 2.90 -13.36
CA LEU A 21 2.06 3.60 -12.69
C LEU A 21 0.74 3.00 -13.18
N VAL A 22 0.31 1.92 -12.54
CA VAL A 22 -0.99 1.29 -12.80
C VAL A 22 -2.06 2.20 -12.23
N SER A 23 -2.71 2.94 -13.12
CA SER A 23 -3.89 3.72 -12.80
C SER A 23 -5.11 2.81 -12.82
N ILE A 24 -5.77 2.70 -11.67
CA ILE A 24 -7.00 1.92 -11.52
C ILE A 24 -8.15 2.91 -11.35
N PRO A 25 -9.25 2.80 -12.14
CA PRO A 25 -10.40 3.68 -11.98
C PRO A 25 -10.96 3.58 -10.56
N VAL A 26 -11.36 4.70 -9.96
CA VAL A 26 -11.92 4.71 -8.58
C VAL A 26 -13.19 3.85 -8.45
N ASN A 27 -13.96 3.73 -9.53
CA ASN A 27 -15.16 2.89 -9.61
C ASN A 27 -14.86 1.44 -10.01
N ASP A 28 -13.60 1.04 -10.03
CA ASP A 28 -13.23 -0.34 -10.32
C ASP A 28 -13.84 -1.24 -9.23
N PRO A 29 -14.58 -2.30 -9.60
CA PRO A 29 -15.23 -3.18 -8.64
C PRO A 29 -14.22 -3.86 -7.71
N GLU A 30 -12.95 -3.98 -8.13
CA GLU A 30 -11.89 -4.48 -7.29
C GLU A 30 -11.61 -3.56 -6.10
N LEU A 31 -11.46 -2.27 -6.40
CA LEU A 31 -11.24 -1.23 -5.41
C LEU A 31 -12.46 -1.02 -4.52
N VAL A 32 -13.67 -0.99 -5.09
CA VAL A 32 -14.90 -0.83 -4.30
C VAL A 32 -15.04 -1.94 -3.27
N ASP A 33 -14.75 -3.18 -3.62
CA ASP A 33 -14.82 -4.30 -2.68
C ASP A 33 -13.74 -4.21 -1.59
N ILE A 34 -12.51 -3.76 -1.91
CA ILE A 34 -11.46 -3.50 -0.89
C ILE A 34 -11.84 -2.33 0.03
N LEU A 35 -12.51 -1.33 -0.53
CA LEU A 35 -12.99 -0.19 0.25
C LEU A 35 -14.13 -0.57 1.20
N GLN A 36 -14.92 -1.59 0.87
CA GLN A 36 -15.99 -2.12 1.72
C GLN A 36 -15.50 -3.21 2.68
N LYS A 37 -14.74 -4.18 2.18
CA LYS A 37 -14.16 -5.31 2.91
C LYS A 37 -12.71 -4.97 3.22
N ARG A 38 -12.44 -4.72 4.50
CA ARG A 38 -11.14 -4.30 5.02
C ARG A 38 -9.95 -5.10 4.48
N VAL A 39 -10.14 -6.39 4.24
CA VAL A 39 -9.16 -7.33 3.70
C VAL A 39 -9.77 -8.06 2.51
N ARG A 40 -9.00 -8.19 1.43
CA ARG A 40 -9.41 -8.96 0.25
C ARG A 40 -8.24 -9.74 -0.35
N VAL A 41 -8.42 -11.04 -0.54
CA VAL A 41 -7.52 -11.87 -1.35
C VAL A 41 -7.80 -11.61 -2.83
N LEU A 42 -6.76 -11.29 -3.59
CA LEU A 42 -6.84 -10.91 -4.99
C LEU A 42 -6.65 -12.14 -5.88
N GLY A 43 -7.49 -12.24 -6.90
CA GLY A 43 -7.40 -13.32 -7.89
C GLY A 43 -6.30 -13.09 -8.93
N PRO A 44 -5.99 -14.08 -9.77
CA PRO A 44 -4.95 -14.00 -10.80
C PRO A 44 -5.21 -12.94 -11.88
N ASN A 45 -6.45 -12.48 -12.03
CA ASN A 45 -6.83 -11.43 -12.99
C ASN A 45 -6.93 -10.03 -12.34
N SER A 46 -6.42 -9.89 -11.12
CA SER A 46 -6.44 -8.64 -10.37
C SER A 46 -5.48 -7.63 -10.99
N LYS A 47 -5.95 -6.39 -11.18
CA LYS A 47 -5.08 -5.30 -11.65
C LYS A 47 -4.09 -4.91 -10.57
N LEU A 48 -4.52 -4.94 -9.31
CA LEU A 48 -3.65 -4.74 -8.15
C LEU A 48 -2.65 -5.89 -7.98
N GLY A 49 -3.09 -7.12 -8.19
CA GLY A 49 -2.24 -8.32 -8.09
C GLY A 49 -1.17 -8.38 -9.18
N TRP A 50 -1.48 -7.92 -10.39
CA TRP A 50 -0.53 -7.91 -11.52
C TRP A 50 0.74 -7.11 -11.24
N VAL A 51 0.61 -5.98 -10.54
CA VAL A 51 1.74 -5.10 -10.18
C VAL A 51 2.69 -5.79 -9.21
N ALA A 52 2.16 -6.68 -8.39
CA ALA A 52 2.82 -7.20 -7.20
C ALA A 52 3.77 -8.39 -7.50
N GLU A 53 3.89 -8.78 -8.77
CA GLU A 53 4.63 -9.97 -9.24
C GLU A 53 4.09 -11.30 -8.68
N ASN A 54 4.62 -12.41 -9.19
CA ASN A 54 4.05 -13.75 -9.02
C ASN A 54 3.87 -14.15 -7.54
N GLY A 55 2.64 -14.47 -7.16
CA GLY A 55 2.28 -15.05 -5.87
C GLY A 55 0.84 -14.75 -5.46
N PRO A 56 0.31 -15.41 -4.42
CA PRO A 56 -0.97 -15.03 -3.82
C PRO A 56 -0.88 -13.62 -3.21
N VAL A 57 -1.79 -12.75 -3.63
CA VAL A 57 -1.80 -11.35 -3.22
C VAL A 57 -3.01 -11.06 -2.32
N VAL A 58 -2.79 -10.26 -1.28
CA VAL A 58 -3.85 -9.70 -0.45
C VAL A 58 -3.76 -8.17 -0.47
N ALA A 59 -4.92 -7.51 -0.55
CA ALA A 59 -5.06 -6.07 -0.39
C ALA A 59 -5.80 -5.74 0.90
N ILE A 60 -5.31 -4.76 1.63
CA ILE A 60 -5.83 -4.34 2.93
C ILE A 60 -6.03 -2.84 2.94
N ARG A 61 -7.24 -2.40 3.28
CA ARG A 61 -7.58 -0.98 3.41
C ARG A 61 -7.11 -0.45 4.77
N MET A 62 -6.12 0.44 4.74
CA MET A 62 -5.63 1.18 5.90
C MET A 62 -6.31 2.55 5.99
N PRO A 63 -6.97 2.91 7.11
CA PRO A 63 -7.46 4.25 7.33
C PRO A 63 -6.28 5.21 7.58
N MET A 64 -6.18 6.29 6.80
CA MET A 64 -5.22 7.36 7.02
C MET A 64 -5.94 8.60 7.53
N LEU A 65 -5.42 9.17 8.61
CA LEU A 65 -5.93 10.43 9.14
C LEU A 65 -5.34 11.59 8.36
N ARG A 66 -6.19 12.35 7.65
CA ARG A 66 -5.83 13.69 7.19
C ARG A 66 -6.28 14.71 8.22
N VAL A 67 -5.31 15.31 8.90
CA VAL A 67 -5.54 16.49 9.74
C VAL A 67 -5.47 17.72 8.84
N SER A 68 -6.44 17.90 7.93
CA SER A 68 -6.56 19.13 7.15
C SER A 68 -7.60 20.04 7.79
N ASN A 69 -7.09 21.08 8.48
CA ASN A 69 -7.73 22.35 8.82
C ASN A 69 -9.26 22.39 8.84
N PHE A 70 -9.85 22.39 10.04
CA PHE A 70 -11.23 22.79 10.29
C PHE A 70 -11.57 24.09 9.55
N LYS A 71 -12.35 24.01 8.46
CA LYS A 71 -13.04 25.16 7.90
C LYS A 71 -14.50 25.09 8.32
N THR A 72 -14.81 25.85 9.38
CA THR A 72 -16.17 26.14 9.85
C THR A 72 -17.09 26.52 8.68
N GLY A 73 -18.09 25.68 8.34
CA GLY A 73 -19.24 26.14 7.57
C GLY A 73 -19.97 25.15 6.65
N MET A 74 -19.41 23.99 6.32
CA MET A 74 -20.10 22.95 5.54
C MET A 74 -19.96 21.60 6.22
N PRO A 75 -20.88 20.63 6.00
CA PRO A 75 -20.66 19.26 6.46
C PRO A 75 -19.60 18.68 5.54
N GLU A 76 -18.33 19.00 5.83
CA GLU A 76 -17.17 18.38 5.22
C GLU A 76 -17.25 16.91 5.62
N MET A 77 -17.81 16.12 4.71
CA MET A 77 -17.66 14.69 4.64
C MET A 77 -16.19 14.43 4.92
N MET A 78 -15.88 13.89 6.11
CA MET A 78 -14.51 13.63 6.52
C MET A 78 -13.85 12.92 5.34
N GLU A 79 -12.92 13.58 4.65
CA GLU A 79 -12.16 12.96 3.57
C GLU A 79 -11.29 11.91 4.26
N THR A 80 -11.88 10.75 4.53
CA THR A 80 -11.22 9.58 5.03
C THR A 80 -10.24 9.20 3.94
N CYS A 81 -8.98 9.60 4.12
CA CYS A 81 -7.96 9.10 3.24
C CYS A 81 -7.70 7.66 3.58
N TYR A 82 -7.48 6.87 2.54
CA TYR A 82 -7.20 5.46 2.66
C TYR A 82 -5.90 5.19 1.91
N ALA A 83 -5.10 4.32 2.50
CA ALA A 83 -4.03 3.64 1.79
C ALA A 83 -4.45 2.18 1.59
N ILE A 84 -4.03 1.59 0.47
CA ILE A 84 -4.19 0.16 0.24
C ILE A 84 -2.82 -0.47 0.43
N LEU A 85 -2.68 -1.31 1.45
CA LEU A 85 -1.51 -2.14 1.66
C LEU A 85 -1.68 -3.42 0.82
N VAL A 86 -0.78 -3.64 -0.12
CA VAL A 86 -0.76 -4.84 -0.97
C VAL A 86 0.40 -5.72 -0.53
N LEU A 87 0.12 -6.98 -0.22
CA LEU A 87 1.11 -7.95 0.25
C LEU A 87 1.08 -9.20 -0.62
N VAL A 88 2.28 -9.69 -0.94
CA VAL A 88 2.49 -10.81 -1.86
C VAL A 88 3.26 -11.88 -1.12
N LEU A 89 2.72 -13.10 -1.10
CA LEU A 89 3.50 -14.23 -0.65
C LEU A 89 4.48 -14.62 -1.75
N PRO A 90 5.75 -14.96 -1.42
CA PRO A 90 6.68 -15.48 -2.41
C PRO A 90 6.07 -16.72 -3.08
N ALA A 91 6.19 -16.82 -4.40
CA ALA A 91 5.65 -17.94 -5.20
C ALA A 91 6.45 -19.25 -5.02
N ASN A 92 6.66 -19.68 -3.77
CA ASN A 92 7.28 -20.95 -3.45
C ASN A 92 6.20 -22.03 -3.23
N GLY A 93 5.64 -22.51 -4.34
CA GLY A 93 4.70 -23.62 -4.38
C GLY A 93 3.23 -23.19 -4.32
N ASN A 94 2.36 -24.11 -3.92
CA ASN A 94 0.89 -23.92 -3.90
C ASN A 94 0.39 -23.34 -2.56
N ARG A 95 1.19 -22.44 -1.96
CA ARG A 95 0.87 -21.77 -0.70
C ARG A 95 -0.09 -20.61 -0.98
N ASP A 96 -1.11 -20.47 -0.16
CA ASP A 96 -2.06 -19.34 -0.15
C ASP A 96 -2.13 -18.71 1.25
N TRP A 97 -2.78 -17.54 1.35
CA TRP A 97 -3.05 -16.88 2.63
C TRP A 97 -4.05 -17.70 3.48
N SER A 98 -3.64 -18.10 4.68
CA SER A 98 -4.54 -18.68 5.67
C SER A 98 -5.36 -17.62 6.41
N SER A 99 -6.50 -18.00 7.00
CA SER A 99 -7.32 -17.08 7.79
C SER A 99 -6.55 -16.48 8.97
N GLN A 100 -5.69 -17.27 9.62
CA GLN A 100 -4.85 -16.82 10.73
C GLN A 100 -3.82 -15.77 10.28
N GLU A 101 -3.17 -15.97 9.14
CA GLU A 101 -2.24 -14.98 8.58
C GLU A 101 -2.96 -13.68 8.23
N LEU A 102 -4.17 -13.77 7.66
CA LEU A 102 -4.99 -12.59 7.35
C LEU A 102 -5.36 -11.80 8.61
N GLU A 103 -5.80 -12.48 9.68
CA GLU A 103 -6.11 -11.84 10.98
C GLU A 103 -4.90 -11.11 11.56
N ILE A 104 -3.71 -11.73 11.50
CA ILE A 104 -2.47 -11.13 12.01
C ILE A 104 -2.12 -9.88 11.19
N VAL A 105 -2.13 -10.02 9.87
CA VAL A 105 -1.73 -8.93 8.98
C VAL A 105 -2.71 -7.76 9.05
N GLU A 106 -4.00 -8.02 9.29
CA GLU A 106 -4.99 -6.98 9.53
C GLU A 106 -4.62 -6.12 10.75
N VAL A 107 -4.23 -6.75 11.87
CA VAL A 107 -3.76 -6.04 13.07
C VAL A 107 -2.47 -5.26 12.80
N VAL A 108 -1.53 -5.83 12.03
CA VAL A 108 -0.29 -5.14 11.65
C VAL A 108 -0.60 -3.91 10.78
N ALA A 109 -1.54 -4.02 9.85
CA ALA A 109 -1.94 -2.91 8.98
C ALA A 109 -2.48 -1.72 9.79
N ASP A 110 -3.21 -1.98 10.88
CA ASP A 110 -3.65 -0.94 11.80
C ASP A 110 -2.48 -0.23 12.49
N GLN A 111 -1.49 -1.00 12.96
CA GLN A 111 -0.31 -0.42 13.59
C GLN A 111 0.51 0.41 12.59
N VAL A 112 0.65 -0.06 11.36
CA VAL A 112 1.27 0.69 10.27
C VAL A 112 0.51 1.98 9.99
N ALA A 113 -0.82 1.94 9.93
CA ALA A 113 -1.65 3.12 9.72
C ALA A 113 -1.46 4.18 10.83
N VAL A 114 -1.36 3.75 12.09
CA VAL A 114 -1.06 4.62 13.24
C VAL A 114 0.32 5.26 13.08
N ALA A 115 1.36 4.47 12.79
CA ALA A 115 2.72 4.97 12.61
C ALA A 115 2.81 5.98 11.45
N LEU A 116 2.19 5.69 10.31
CA LEU A 116 2.15 6.60 9.16
C LEU A 116 1.43 7.91 9.50
N SER A 117 0.33 7.84 10.24
CA SER A 117 -0.41 9.03 10.70
C SER A 117 0.44 9.90 11.64
N GLN A 118 1.25 9.28 12.52
CA GLN A 118 2.18 9.99 13.41
C GLN A 118 3.34 10.63 12.62
N LEU A 119 3.89 9.94 11.63
CA LEU A 119 4.95 10.48 10.76
C LEU A 119 4.46 11.67 9.94
N MET A 120 3.22 11.63 9.43
CA MET A 120 2.62 12.78 8.74
C MET A 120 2.40 13.97 9.67
N PHE A 121 1.92 13.74 10.90
CA PHE A 121 1.81 14.78 11.91
C PHE A 121 3.18 15.42 12.22
N LEU A 122 4.22 14.61 12.40
CA LEU A 122 5.57 15.09 12.68
C LEU A 122 6.15 15.93 11.53
N LYS A 123 5.96 15.49 10.28
CA LYS A 123 6.48 16.17 9.09
C LYS A 123 5.81 17.53 8.83
N SER A 124 4.61 17.77 9.38
CA SER A 124 3.92 19.07 9.30
C SER A 124 4.47 20.15 10.27
N ARG A 125 5.50 19.84 11.08
CA ARG A 125 6.13 20.76 12.04
C ARG A 125 7.57 21.20 11.68
N CYS A 126 8.03 20.94 10.46
CA CYS A 126 9.30 21.47 9.95
C CYS A 126 9.07 22.61 8.96
#